data_AF-A0AAW1T3T3-F1
#
_entry.id   AF-A0AAW1T3T3-F1
#
_cell.length_a   1.000
_cell.length_b   1.000
_cell.length_c   1.000
_cell.angle_alpha   90.00
_cell.angle_beta   90.00
_cell.angle_gamma   90.00
#
_symmetry.space_group_name_H-M   'P 1'
#
loop_
_entity.id
_entity.type
_entity.pdbx_description
1 polymer ?
#
loop_
_entity_poly.entity_id
_entity_poly.type
_entity_poly.pdbx_seq_one_letter_code
_entity_poly.pdbx_strand_id
1 'polypeptide(L)'
;MLLSIPALAGSCCWPLLLAGFLGISATAAAKALSHTLSFGLILASLTNLAQYTAWKTADRRGSHWRKYGPLYLICLAIPFIMADLTRHVLQDAGIWVKGSSMFVHDCPYSERGLGGFWCLSAIGWLFTIFFTYTGFALLIVGVFWGADMHKKIPAGWREIREASGRVPDQCERCQQ
;
A
#
# COMPACT_ATOMS: atom_id res chain seq x y z
N MET A 1 -0.96 6.27 -7.41
CA MET A 1 0.24 5.60 -7.96
C MET A 1 1.56 6.05 -7.31
N LEU A 2 1.56 7.03 -6.40
CA LEU A 2 2.70 7.32 -5.51
C LEU A 2 2.86 6.33 -4.33
N LEU A 3 1.91 5.38 -4.18
CA LEU A 3 1.88 4.39 -3.09
C LEU A 3 2.62 3.09 -3.40
N SER A 4 3.09 2.89 -4.65
CA SER A 4 3.77 1.67 -5.10
C SER A 4 5.29 1.83 -5.31
N ILE A 5 5.82 3.05 -5.09
CA ILE A 5 7.26 3.30 -4.97
C ILE A 5 7.94 2.55 -3.79
N PRO A 6 7.27 2.22 -2.66
CA PRO A 6 7.88 1.47 -1.56
C PRO A 6 8.44 0.08 -1.91
N ALA A 7 7.95 -0.52 -3.00
CA ALA A 7 8.39 -1.84 -3.46
C ALA A 7 9.70 -1.81 -4.27
N LEU A 8 10.04 -0.66 -4.90
CA LEU A 8 11.14 -0.58 -5.87
C LEU A 8 12.44 0.02 -5.29
N ALA A 9 12.36 0.89 -4.28
CA ALA A 9 13.51 1.62 -3.75
C ALA A 9 14.20 0.96 -2.53
N GLY A 10 13.73 -0.22 -2.10
CA GLY A 10 14.25 -0.89 -0.91
C GLY A 10 13.63 -0.35 0.37
N SER A 11 13.05 -1.27 1.13
CA SER A 11 12.34 -1.10 2.42
C SER A 11 13.15 -0.39 3.52
N CYS A 12 14.42 -0.05 3.31
CA CYS A 12 15.28 0.60 4.29
C CYS A 12 15.23 2.14 4.27
N CYS A 13 14.81 2.75 3.15
CA CYS A 13 15.07 4.17 2.91
C CYS A 13 13.82 5.05 2.86
N TRP A 14 12.62 4.46 2.69
CA TRP A 14 11.39 5.25 2.57
C TRP A 14 10.97 5.95 3.88
N PRO A 15 10.99 5.28 5.05
CA PRO A 15 10.73 5.97 6.32
C PRO A 15 11.76 7.06 6.63
N LEU A 16 13.02 6.86 6.18
CA LEU A 16 14.11 7.84 6.27
C LEU A 16 13.98 9.00 5.28
N LEU A 17 13.41 8.77 4.09
CA LEU A 17 13.05 9.83 3.15
C LEU A 17 11.93 10.70 3.70
N LEU A 18 10.91 10.10 4.31
CA LEU A 18 9.84 10.84 4.99
C LEU A 18 10.38 11.64 6.19
N ALA A 19 11.28 11.05 6.97
CA ALA A 19 12.00 11.73 8.06
C ALA A 19 12.91 12.85 7.53
N GLY A 20 13.59 12.65 6.39
CA GLY A 20 14.42 13.64 5.71
C GLY A 20 13.61 14.80 5.13
N PHE A 21 12.42 14.55 4.58
CA PHE A 21 11.45 15.59 4.19
C PHE A 21 10.96 16.40 5.39
N LEU A 22 10.89 15.80 6.58
CA LEU A 22 10.57 16.46 7.84
C LEU A 22 11.80 17.08 8.54
N GLY A 23 12.98 17.05 7.90
CA GLY A 23 14.22 17.65 8.44
C GLY A 23 14.83 16.88 9.62
N ILE A 24 14.43 15.63 9.85
CA ILE A 24 14.94 14.78 10.94
C ILE A 24 16.22 14.08 10.46
N SER A 25 17.31 14.23 11.22
CA SER A 25 18.59 13.59 10.91
C SER A 25 18.51 12.06 10.94
N ALA A 26 19.24 11.40 10.02
CA ALA A 26 19.27 9.95 9.88
C ALA A 26 20.03 9.29 11.06
N THR A 27 19.35 9.14 12.19
CA THR A 27 19.83 8.45 13.38
C THR A 27 19.12 7.11 13.56
N ALA A 28 19.71 6.17 14.30
CA ALA A 28 19.05 4.92 14.66
C ALA A 28 17.72 5.16 15.39
N ALA A 29 17.66 6.22 16.22
CA ALA A 29 16.45 6.67 16.90
C ALA A 29 15.40 7.21 15.91
N ALA A 30 15.81 8.00 14.91
CA ALA A 30 14.89 8.48 13.86
C ALA A 30 14.32 7.32 13.03
N LYS A 31 15.13 6.29 12.75
CA LYS A 31 14.66 5.06 12.09
C LYS A 31 13.59 4.35 12.93
N ALA A 32 13.86 4.10 14.21
CA ALA A 32 12.90 3.46 15.12
C ALA A 32 11.60 4.26 15.27
N LEU A 33 11.70 5.58 15.39
CA LEU A 33 10.57 6.49 15.45
C LEU A 33 9.75 6.42 14.14
N SER A 34 10.42 6.42 12.99
CA SER A 34 9.75 6.39 11.68
C SER A 34 8.97 5.09 11.44
N HIS A 35 9.50 3.93 11.88
CA HIS A 35 8.79 2.66 11.80
C HIS A 35 7.56 2.65 12.72
N THR A 36 7.71 3.13 13.96
CA THR A 36 6.61 3.20 14.93
C THR A 36 5.50 4.15 14.48
N LEU A 37 5.87 5.33 13.97
CA LEU A 37 4.93 6.31 13.44
C LEU A 37 4.22 5.79 12.19
N SER A 38 4.94 5.11 11.30
CA SER A 38 4.36 4.47 10.11
C SER A 38 3.38 3.36 10.49
N PHE A 39 3.72 2.53 11.50
CA PHE A 39 2.83 1.51 12.02
C PHE A 39 1.50 2.11 12.51
N GLY A 40 1.56 3.15 13.34
CA GLY A 40 0.36 3.83 13.84
C GLY A 40 -0.50 4.45 12.74
N LEU A 41 0.11 5.20 11.83
CA LEU A 41 -0.60 5.87 10.74
C LEU A 41 -1.26 4.89 9.76
N ILE A 42 -0.57 3.82 9.38
CA ILE A 42 -1.12 2.82 8.44
C ILE A 42 -2.23 2.03 9.12
N LEU A 43 -2.07 1.62 10.38
CA LEU A 43 -3.12 0.93 11.12
C LEU A 43 -4.38 1.79 11.25
N ALA A 44 -4.24 3.06 11.60
CA ALA A 44 -5.35 4.00 11.72
C ALA A 44 -6.05 4.20 10.36
N SER A 45 -5.29 4.38 9.29
CA SER A 45 -5.82 4.58 7.94
C SER A 45 -6.58 3.36 7.42
N LEU A 46 -6.01 2.15 7.59
CA LEU A 46 -6.64 0.92 7.13
C LEU A 46 -7.87 0.54 7.97
N THR A 47 -7.86 0.82 9.27
CA THR A 47 -9.02 0.62 10.14
C THR A 47 -10.15 1.57 9.77
N ASN A 48 -9.85 2.85 9.52
CA ASN A 48 -10.83 3.81 9.01
C ASN A 48 -11.43 3.37 7.67
N LEU A 49 -10.59 2.86 6.76
CA LEU A 49 -11.07 2.30 5.49
C LEU A 49 -11.98 1.08 5.68
N ALA A 50 -11.67 0.19 6.64
CA ALA A 50 -12.52 -0.94 6.99
C ALA A 50 -13.87 -0.47 7.56
N GLN A 51 -13.88 0.54 8.44
CA GLN A 51 -15.10 1.15 8.97
C GLN A 51 -15.96 1.76 7.85
N TYR A 52 -15.36 2.55 6.96
CA TYR A 52 -16.04 3.11 5.80
C TYR A 52 -16.63 2.01 4.90
N THR A 53 -15.86 0.94 4.66
CA THR A 53 -16.33 -0.18 3.85
C THR A 53 -17.47 -0.92 4.53
N ALA A 54 -17.40 -1.14 5.85
CA ALA A 54 -18.47 -1.76 6.61
C ALA A 54 -19.77 -0.95 6.51
N TRP A 55 -19.69 0.37 6.73
CA TRP A 55 -20.82 1.28 6.57
C TRP A 55 -21.41 1.21 5.15
N LYS A 56 -20.56 1.28 4.13
CA LYS A 56 -21.00 1.20 2.73
C LYS A 56 -21.60 -0.15 2.38
N THR A 57 -21.05 -1.24 2.91
CA THR A 57 -21.58 -2.59 2.66
C THR A 57 -22.95 -2.81 3.31
N ALA A 58 -23.30 -2.08 4.36
CA ALA A 58 -24.61 -2.20 5.01
C ALA A 58 -25.75 -1.84 4.05
N ASP A 59 -25.56 -0.82 3.21
CA ASP A 59 -26.53 -0.35 2.21
C ASP A 59 -26.62 -1.26 0.96
N ARG A 60 -25.62 -2.12 0.73
CA ARG A 60 -25.61 -3.02 -0.42
C ARG A 60 -26.66 -4.13 -0.28
N ARG A 61 -27.38 -4.38 -1.36
CA ARG A 61 -28.34 -5.49 -1.47
C ARG A 61 -27.75 -6.65 -2.28
N GLY A 62 -28.03 -7.88 -1.89
CA GLY A 62 -27.54 -9.09 -2.56
C GLY A 62 -27.19 -10.21 -1.59
N SER A 63 -26.55 -11.27 -2.10
CA SER A 63 -26.06 -12.39 -1.29
C SER A 63 -24.94 -11.96 -0.33
N HIS A 64 -24.81 -12.68 0.79
CA HIS A 64 -23.86 -12.37 1.87
C HIS A 64 -22.42 -12.16 1.37
N TRP A 65 -21.92 -13.04 0.51
CA TRP A 65 -20.57 -12.94 -0.08
C TRP A 65 -20.40 -11.75 -1.03
N ARG A 66 -21.46 -11.36 -1.74
CA ARG A 66 -21.42 -10.20 -2.65
C ARG A 66 -21.56 -8.88 -1.90
N LYS A 67 -22.21 -8.92 -0.73
CA LYS A 67 -22.42 -7.80 0.19
C LYS A 67 -21.17 -7.54 1.04
N TYR A 68 -20.67 -8.55 1.76
CA TYR A 68 -19.57 -8.43 2.72
C TYR A 68 -18.21 -8.90 2.19
N GLY A 69 -18.14 -9.52 1.01
CA GLY A 69 -16.89 -9.91 0.36
C GLY A 69 -15.79 -8.83 0.39
N PRO A 70 -16.05 -7.58 -0.04
CA PRO A 70 -15.04 -6.52 0.04
C PRO A 70 -14.60 -6.20 1.47
N LEU A 71 -15.49 -6.30 2.46
CA LEU A 71 -15.14 -6.09 3.87
C LEU A 71 -14.21 -7.20 4.38
N TYR A 72 -14.50 -8.47 4.08
CA TYR A 72 -13.64 -9.58 4.47
C TYR A 72 -12.24 -9.48 3.87
N LEU A 73 -12.13 -9.09 2.60
CA LEU A 73 -10.84 -8.91 1.94
C LEU A 73 -10.02 -7.80 2.59
N ILE A 74 -10.64 -6.67 2.94
CA ILE A 74 -9.96 -5.57 3.63
C ILE A 74 -9.57 -5.98 5.05
N CYS A 75 -10.47 -6.61 5.81
CA CYS A 75 -10.17 -7.08 7.16
C CYS A 75 -9.04 -8.13 7.19
N LEU A 76 -8.95 -8.99 6.16
CA LEU A 76 -7.86 -9.95 6.02
C LEU A 76 -6.54 -9.30 5.57
N ALA A 77 -6.62 -8.24 4.75
CA ALA A 77 -5.46 -7.50 4.29
C ALA A 77 -4.76 -6.73 5.43
N ILE A 78 -5.51 -6.23 6.42
CA ILE A 78 -4.96 -5.47 7.56
C ILE A 78 -3.86 -6.24 8.30
N PRO A 79 -4.09 -7.44 8.87
CA PRO A 79 -3.06 -8.16 9.60
C PRO A 79 -1.87 -8.55 8.71
N PHE A 80 -2.12 -8.81 7.42
CA PHE A 80 -1.06 -9.14 6.46
C PHE A 80 -0.13 -7.95 6.17
N ILE A 81 -0.67 -6.75 6.00
CA ILE A 81 0.15 -5.54 5.83
C ILE A 81 0.84 -5.18 7.15
N MET A 82 0.15 -5.34 8.29
CA MET A 82 0.70 -5.01 9.60
C MET A 82 1.83 -5.96 10.03
N ALA A 83 1.83 -7.22 9.60
CA ALA A 83 2.83 -8.20 10.03
C ALA A 83 4.29 -7.75 9.78
N ASP A 84 4.58 -7.12 8.64
CA ASP A 84 5.93 -6.64 8.33
C ASP A 84 6.31 -5.39 9.15
N LEU A 85 5.36 -4.46 9.34
CA LEU A 85 5.56 -3.29 10.19
C LEU A 85 5.77 -3.70 11.66
N THR A 86 5.00 -4.67 12.14
CA THR A 86 5.17 -5.24 13.48
C THR A 86 6.57 -5.85 13.64
N ARG A 87 7.08 -6.59 12.66
CA ARG A 87 8.46 -7.12 12.68
C ARG A 87 9.48 -5.98 12.82
N HIS A 88 9.32 -4.89 12.07
CA HIS A 88 10.22 -3.73 12.16
C HIS A 88 10.17 -3.05 13.53
N VAL A 89 8.98 -2.82 14.08
CA VAL A 89 8.83 -2.23 15.43
C VAL A 89 9.42 -3.15 16.52
N LEU A 90 9.24 -4.47 16.40
CA LEU A 90 9.81 -5.44 17.35
C LEU A 90 11.34 -5.53 17.25
N GLN A 91 11.91 -5.32 16.06
CA GLN A 91 13.36 -5.21 15.87
C GLN A 91 13.92 -3.96 16.55
N ASP A 92 13.26 -2.82 16.36
CA ASP A 92 13.68 -1.55 16.93
C ASP A 92 13.55 -1.52 18.47
N ALA A 93 12.57 -2.24 19.02
CA ALA A 93 12.39 -2.41 20.47
C ALA A 93 13.40 -3.40 21.10
N GLY A 94 14.25 -4.07 20.31
CA GLY A 94 15.21 -5.04 20.82
C GLY A 94 14.62 -6.40 21.24
N ILE A 95 13.32 -6.62 21.00
CA ILE A 95 12.59 -7.84 21.43
C ILE A 95 12.85 -8.99 20.46
N TRP A 96 12.86 -8.71 19.15
CA TRP A 96 13.04 -9.72 18.12
C TRP A 96 14.18 -9.34 17.18
N VAL A 97 15.42 -9.46 17.65
CA VAL A 97 16.63 -9.04 16.91
C VAL A 97 17.36 -10.20 16.25
N LYS A 98 17.38 -11.37 16.90
CA LYS A 98 18.07 -12.56 16.39
C LYS A 98 17.21 -13.27 15.33
N GLY A 99 17.75 -13.39 14.12
CA GLY A 99 17.12 -14.09 12.99
C GLY A 99 16.01 -13.33 12.27
N SER A 100 15.61 -12.15 12.73
CA SER A 100 14.57 -11.34 12.09
C SER A 100 15.08 -10.45 10.95
N SER A 101 16.41 -10.43 10.71
CA SER A 101 17.05 -9.63 9.68
C SER A 101 16.49 -10.00 8.29
N MET A 102 16.14 -8.97 7.51
CA MET A 102 15.59 -9.15 6.17
C MET A 102 16.63 -9.68 5.18
N PHE A 103 17.90 -9.37 5.41
CA PHE A 103 19.02 -9.77 4.57
C PHE A 103 19.96 -10.72 5.33
N VAL A 104 20.55 -11.65 4.59
CA VAL A 104 21.61 -12.53 5.10
C VAL A 104 22.87 -11.69 5.36
N HIS A 105 23.59 -11.97 6.44
CA HIS A 105 24.72 -11.15 6.91
C HIS A 105 25.95 -11.17 6.00
N ASP A 106 26.12 -12.22 5.18
CA ASP A 106 27.31 -12.45 4.33
C ASP A 106 27.13 -12.07 2.85
N CYS A 107 26.14 -11.24 2.52
CA CYS A 107 25.94 -10.82 1.13
C CYS A 107 26.87 -9.67 0.72
N PRO A 108 27.46 -9.72 -0.49
CA PRO A 108 28.22 -8.61 -1.02
C PRO A 108 27.33 -7.38 -1.23
N TYR A 109 27.72 -6.27 -0.60
CA TYR A 109 27.02 -4.98 -0.63
C TYR A 109 26.90 -4.33 -2.02
N SER A 110 27.47 -4.92 -3.08
CA SER A 110 27.46 -4.42 -4.47
C SER A 110 26.17 -4.66 -5.24
N GLU A 111 25.23 -5.44 -4.70
CA GLU A 111 23.96 -5.83 -5.34
C GLU A 111 22.76 -5.00 -4.85
N ARG A 112 22.93 -3.69 -4.57
CA ARG A 112 21.81 -2.80 -4.21
C ARG A 112 20.99 -2.47 -5.46
N GLY A 113 20.00 -3.29 -5.76
CA GLY A 113 19.08 -3.15 -6.90
C GLY A 113 18.23 -4.41 -7.10
N LEU A 114 17.80 -4.70 -8.33
CA LEU A 114 17.05 -5.92 -8.69
C LEU A 114 17.76 -7.24 -8.32
N GLY A 115 19.06 -7.23 -7.99
CA GLY A 115 19.81 -8.39 -7.47
C GLY A 115 19.53 -8.73 -6.00
N GLY A 116 18.94 -7.82 -5.22
CA GLY A 116 18.69 -7.97 -3.79
C GLY A 116 17.65 -9.05 -3.41
N PHE A 117 16.84 -9.54 -4.36
CA PHE A 117 15.85 -10.60 -4.10
C PHE A 117 16.50 -11.93 -3.70
N TRP A 118 17.72 -12.21 -4.18
CA TRP A 118 18.45 -13.44 -3.89
C TRP A 118 19.18 -13.41 -2.54
N CYS A 119 19.28 -12.23 -1.92
CA CYS A 119 19.90 -12.04 -0.61
C CYS A 119 18.87 -11.92 0.53
N LEU A 120 17.57 -12.09 0.24
CA LEU A 120 16.54 -12.10 1.29
C LEU A 120 16.69 -13.35 2.16
N SER A 121 16.64 -13.15 3.47
CA SER A 121 16.50 -14.27 4.41
C SER A 121 15.15 -14.97 4.21
N ALA A 122 15.02 -16.20 4.69
CA ALA A 122 13.74 -16.93 4.66
C ALA A 122 12.60 -16.15 5.33
N ILE A 123 12.92 -15.37 6.37
CA ILE A 123 11.99 -14.46 7.04
C ILE A 123 11.66 -13.25 6.17
N GLY A 124 12.64 -12.69 5.45
CA GLY A 124 12.38 -11.63 4.46
C GLY A 124 11.42 -12.07 3.38
N TRP A 125 11.59 -13.28 2.83
CA TRP A 125 10.67 -13.85 1.84
C TRP A 125 9.25 -14.03 2.40
N LEU A 126 9.13 -14.55 3.62
CA LEU A 126 7.83 -14.76 4.26
C LEU A 126 7.10 -13.43 4.53
N PHE A 127 7.75 -12.48 5.21
CA PHE A 127 7.10 -11.23 5.60
C PHE A 127 6.90 -10.28 4.43
N THR A 128 7.89 -10.13 3.54
CA THR A 128 7.76 -9.21 2.41
C THR A 128 6.93 -9.82 1.29
N ILE A 129 7.27 -11.01 0.78
CA ILE A 129 6.57 -11.56 -0.39
C ILE A 129 5.19 -12.09 -0.01
N PHE A 130 5.12 -12.97 0.99
CA PHE A 130 3.85 -13.59 1.32
C PHE A 130 2.92 -12.64 2.07
N PHE A 131 3.35 -11.98 3.14
CA PHE A 131 2.46 -11.12 3.92
C PHE A 131 2.20 -9.76 3.24
N THR A 132 3.23 -9.02 2.86
CA THR A 132 3.05 -7.65 2.35
C THR A 132 2.39 -7.61 0.96
N TYR A 133 2.90 -8.35 -0.03
CA TYR A 133 2.31 -8.30 -1.38
C TYR A 133 0.92 -8.94 -1.44
N THR A 134 0.69 -10.06 -0.75
CA THR A 134 -0.67 -10.65 -0.66
C THR A 134 -1.61 -9.69 0.06
N GLY A 135 -1.17 -9.06 1.14
CA GLY A 135 -1.95 -8.04 1.85
C GLY A 135 -2.35 -6.87 0.95
N PHE A 136 -1.40 -6.32 0.18
CA PHE A 136 -1.70 -5.25 -0.78
C PHE A 136 -2.61 -5.70 -1.91
N ALA A 137 -2.41 -6.91 -2.46
CA ALA A 137 -3.28 -7.45 -3.50
C ALA A 137 -4.72 -7.60 -2.99
N LEU A 138 -4.92 -8.16 -1.79
CA LEU A 138 -6.23 -8.28 -1.15
C LEU A 138 -6.86 -6.92 -0.89
N LEU A 139 -6.08 -5.94 -0.44
CA LEU A 139 -6.55 -4.58 -0.21
C LEU A 139 -7.03 -3.92 -1.51
N ILE A 140 -6.24 -4.02 -2.59
CA ILE A 140 -6.60 -3.46 -3.91
C ILE A 140 -7.88 -4.12 -4.42
N VAL A 141 -7.95 -5.45 -4.40
CA VAL A 141 -9.15 -6.19 -4.85
C VAL A 141 -10.36 -5.83 -4.00
N GLY A 142 -10.22 -5.77 -2.68
CA GLY A 142 -11.28 -5.39 -1.74
C GLY A 142 -11.81 -3.97 -1.98
N VAL A 143 -10.92 -2.99 -2.16
CA VAL A 143 -11.29 -1.60 -2.44
C VAL A 143 -11.95 -1.47 -3.81
N PHE A 144 -11.41 -2.12 -4.85
CA PHE A 144 -11.96 -2.04 -6.21
C PHE A 144 -13.35 -2.66 -6.29
N TRP A 145 -13.54 -3.77 -5.57
CA TRP A 145 -14.85 -4.38 -5.40
C TRP A 145 -15.79 -3.44 -4.63
N GLY A 146 -15.38 -2.94 -3.46
CA GLY A 146 -16.19 -2.03 -2.63
C GLY A 146 -16.55 -0.70 -3.31
N ALA A 147 -15.74 -0.24 -4.26
CA ALA A 147 -15.97 0.95 -5.05
C ALA A 147 -16.89 0.74 -6.28
N ASP A 148 -17.26 -0.50 -6.59
CA ASP A 148 -17.89 -0.89 -7.87
C ASP A 148 -17.10 -0.36 -9.07
N MET A 149 -15.76 -0.38 -8.96
CA MET A 149 -14.88 0.27 -9.92
C MET A 149 -15.05 -0.32 -11.34
N HIS A 150 -15.37 -1.61 -11.42
CA HIS A 150 -15.69 -2.32 -12.66
C HIS A 150 -16.82 -1.68 -13.48
N LYS A 151 -17.75 -0.96 -12.86
CA LYS A 151 -18.82 -0.23 -13.55
C LYS A 151 -18.42 1.22 -13.89
N LYS A 152 -17.64 1.85 -13.00
CA LYS A 152 -17.28 3.26 -13.12
C LYS A 152 -16.23 3.53 -14.19
N ILE A 153 -15.21 2.67 -14.31
CA ILE A 153 -14.14 2.83 -15.31
C ILE A 153 -14.68 2.86 -16.74
N PRO A 154 -15.45 1.86 -17.22
CA PRO A 154 -15.96 1.88 -18.58
C PRO A 154 -16.97 3.01 -18.81
N ALA A 155 -17.75 3.39 -17.79
CA ALA A 155 -18.68 4.53 -17.89
C ALA A 155 -17.94 5.86 -18.10
N GLY A 156 -16.89 6.13 -17.31
CA GLY A 156 -16.07 7.33 -17.48
C GLY A 156 -15.30 7.34 -18.80
N TRP A 157 -14.83 6.17 -19.25
CA TRP A 157 -14.17 6.04 -20.57
C TRP A 157 -15.11 6.39 -21.73
N ARG A 158 -16.39 6.02 -21.63
CA ARG A 158 -17.40 6.38 -22.63
C ARG A 158 -17.66 7.89 -22.65
N GLU A 159 -17.80 8.52 -21.49
CA GLU A 159 -18.01 9.96 -21.36
C GLU A 159 -16.84 10.77 -21.95
N ILE A 160 -15.60 10.37 -21.67
CA ILE A 160 -14.40 11.02 -22.25
C ILE A 160 -14.37 10.87 -23.78
N ARG A 161 -14.77 9.71 -24.31
CA ARG A 161 -14.81 9.47 -25.76
C ARG A 161 -15.88 10.31 -26.45
N GLU A 162 -17.02 10.50 -25.81
CA GLU A 162 -18.09 11.38 -26.29
C GLU A 162 -17.69 12.87 -26.20
N ALA A 163 -16.98 13.27 -25.14
CA ALA A 163 -16.47 14.63 -24.98
C ALA A 163 -15.34 14.95 -25.98
N SER A 164 -14.42 14.02 -26.21
CA SER A 164 -13.34 14.17 -27.20
C SER A 164 -13.84 14.19 -28.64
N GLY A 165 -15.04 13.66 -28.91
CA GLY A 165 -15.71 13.75 -30.21
C GLY A 165 -16.42 15.09 -30.45
N ARG A 166 -16.65 15.90 -29.40
CA ARG A 166 -17.12 17.29 -29.51
C ARG A 166 -15.91 18.22 -29.42
N VAL A 167 -15.05 18.22 -30.43
CA VAL A 167 -14.21 19.41 -30.67
C VAL A 167 -15.19 20.51 -31.14
N PRO A 168 -15.32 21.63 -30.42
CA PRO A 168 -16.24 22.68 -30.85
C PRO A 168 -15.66 23.40 -32.06
N ASP A 169 -16.31 23.26 -33.22
CA ASP A 169 -16.28 24.27 -34.31
C ASP A 169 -16.99 25.58 -33.87
N GLN A 170 -16.82 26.00 -32.61
CA GLN A 170 -17.38 27.24 -32.06
C GLN A 170 -16.24 28.24 -31.81
N CYS A 171 -15.49 28.55 -32.85
CA CYS A 171 -14.64 29.74 -32.90
C CYS A 171 -14.96 30.61 -34.13
N GLU A 172 -16.22 30.63 -34.58
CA GLU A 172 -16.68 31.51 -35.68
C GLU A 172 -17.69 32.58 -35.23
N ARG A 173 -17.99 32.72 -33.92
CA ARG A 173 -19.03 33.66 -33.43
C ARG A 173 -18.53 34.79 -32.53
N CYS A 174 -17.25 35.15 -32.65
CA CYS A 174 -16.65 36.32 -31.99
C CYS A 174 -16.19 37.42 -32.97
N GLN A 175 -16.73 37.45 -34.20
CA GLN A 175 -16.38 38.46 -35.22
C GLN A 175 -17.59 39.18 -35.86
N GLN A 176 -18.73 39.29 -35.17
CA GLN A 176 -19.83 40.19 -35.57
C GLN A 176 -20.26 41.06 -34.41
#